data_AF-A0A1H7JXK7-F1
#
_entry.id   AF-A0A1H7JXK7-F1
#
_cell.length_a   1.000
_cell.length_b   1.000
_cell.length_c   1.000
_cell.angle_alpha   90.00
_cell.angle_beta   90.00
_cell.angle_gamma   90.00
#
_symmetry.space_group_name_H-M   'P 1'
#
loop_
_entity.id
_entity.type
_entity.pdbx_description
1 polymer ?
#
loop_
_entity_poly.entity_id
_entity_poly.type
_entity_poly.pdbx_seq_one_letter_code
_entity_poly.pdbx_strand_id
1 'polypeptide(L)' 'MTILNLDSAQTRLSELKEEHRALDEAIDRLSEGPFVDQIRLTRLKKRKLTLKDSIARLESQLIPDLNA' A
#
# COMPACT_ATOMS: atom_id res chain seq x y z
N MET A 1 2.09 14.02 28.47
CA MET A 1 1.92 12.66 27.91
C MET A 1 1.19 12.76 26.58
N THR A 2 1.83 13.34 25.54
CA THR A 2 1.25 13.41 24.18
C THR A 2 2.32 13.79 23.15
N ILE A 3 3.19 12.85 22.76
CA ILE A 3 4.14 13.04 21.65
C ILE A 3 4.02 11.90 20.59
N LEU A 4 3.18 10.88 20.81
CA LEU A 4 3.23 9.60 20.05
C LEU A 4 2.18 9.41 18.92
N ASN A 5 1.66 10.47 18.30
CA ASN A 5 0.62 10.31 17.26
C ASN A 5 1.09 10.52 15.81
N LEU A 6 2.15 11.30 15.56
CA LEU A 6 2.64 11.53 14.20
C LEU A 6 3.55 10.38 13.71
N ASP A 7 4.40 9.84 14.58
CA ASP A 7 5.25 8.69 14.25
C ASP A 7 4.42 7.45 13.87
N SER A 8 3.27 7.24 14.51
CA SER A 8 2.44 6.05 14.25
C SER A 8 1.78 6.10 12.88
N ALA A 9 1.30 7.27 12.43
CA ALA A 9 0.70 7.43 11.12
C ALA A 9 1.74 7.37 9.98
N GLN A 10 2.93 7.94 10.19
CA GLN A 10 4.04 7.83 9.24
C GLN A 10 4.60 6.40 9.16
N THR A 11 4.73 5.72 10.31
CA THR A 11 5.10 4.30 10.36
C THR A 11 4.09 3.46 9.61
N ARG A 12 2.79 3.68 9.86
CA ARG A 12 1.71 2.97 9.18
C ARG A 12 1.73 3.22 7.67
N LEU A 13 2.03 4.45 7.23
CA LEU A 13 2.19 4.77 5.83
C LEU A 13 3.36 4.01 5.19
N SER A 14 4.48 3.90 5.90
CA SER A 14 5.64 3.11 5.45
C SER A 14 5.28 1.63 5.29
N GLU A 15 4.63 1.03 6.29
CA GLU A 15 4.17 -0.36 6.24
C GLU A 15 3.25 -0.62 5.04
N LEU A 16 2.28 0.27 4.80
CA LEU A 16 1.36 0.15 3.67
C LEU A 16 2.09 0.25 2.33
N LYS A 17 3.10 1.12 2.23
CA LYS A 17 3.94 1.26 1.03
C LYS A 17 4.81 0.02 0.78
N GLU A 18 5.37 -0.56 1.84
CA GLU A 18 6.12 -1.82 1.77
C GLU A 18 5.23 -2.98 1.31
N GLU A 19 4.05 -3.13 1.92
CA GLU A 19 3.08 -4.16 1.52
C GLU A 19 2.64 -3.99 0.06
N HIS A 20 2.40 -2.74 -0.37
CA HIS A 20 2.06 -2.44 -1.76
C HIS A 20 3.19 -2.84 -2.73
N ARG A 21 4.46 -2.55 -2.39
CA ARG A 21 5.62 -2.97 -3.20
C ARG A 21 5.74 -4.50 -3.26
N ALA A 22 5.58 -5.18 -2.14
CA ALA A 22 5.63 -6.64 -2.09
C ALA A 22 4.54 -7.29 -2.97
N LEU A 23 3.33 -6.71 -3.00
CA LEU A 23 2.27 -7.16 -3.90
C LEU A 23 2.60 -6.92 -5.37
N ASP A 24 3.29 -5.82 -5.69
CA ASP A 24 3.73 -5.55 -7.06
C ASP A 24 4.70 -6.62 -7.55
N GLU A 25 5.74 -6.91 -6.78
CA GLU A 25 6.67 -7.97 -7.14
C GLU A 25 5.97 -9.35 -7.24
N ALA A 26 4.97 -9.62 -6.38
CA ALA A 26 4.20 -10.85 -6.44
C ALA A 26 3.34 -10.94 -7.71
N ILE A 27 2.80 -9.82 -8.18
CA ILE A 27 2.04 -9.71 -9.43
C ILE A 27 2.97 -9.95 -10.62
N ASP A 28 4.14 -9.31 -10.63
CA ASP A 28 5.11 -9.44 -11.72
C ASP A 28 5.59 -10.88 -11.85
N ARG A 29 6.06 -11.48 -10.75
CA ARG A 29 6.46 -12.89 -10.71
C ARG A 29 5.35 -13.86 -11.16
N LEU A 30 4.09 -13.59 -10.79
CA LEU A 30 2.96 -14.43 -11.21
C LEU A 30 2.63 -14.26 -12.70
N SER A 31 2.88 -13.08 -13.26
CA SER A 31 2.57 -12.74 -14.65
C SER A 31 3.62 -13.27 -15.63
N GLU A 32 4.85 -13.49 -15.19
CA GLU A 32 5.95 -14.05 -15.98
C GLU A 32 5.87 -15.58 -16.16
N GLY A 33 5.03 -16.26 -15.37
CA GLY A 33 4.90 -17.72 -15.41
C GLY A 33 4.18 -18.24 -16.68
N PRO A 34 4.51 -19.44 -17.17
CA PRO A 34 3.89 -20.04 -18.36
C PRO A 34 2.40 -20.37 -18.18
N PHE A 35 1.93 -20.49 -16.93
CA PHE A 35 0.53 -20.68 -16.58
C PHE A 35 0.11 -19.61 -15.58
N VAL A 36 -0.33 -18.47 -16.10
CA VAL A 36 -0.84 -17.37 -15.28
C VAL A 36 -2.20 -17.75 -14.69
N ASP A 37 -2.26 -17.88 -13.37
CA ASP A 37 -3.52 -17.99 -12.64
C ASP A 37 -4.22 -16.61 -12.62
N GLN A 38 -5.13 -16.42 -13.57
CA GLN A 38 -5.86 -15.17 -13.76
C GLN A 38 -6.74 -14.81 -12.54
N ILE A 39 -7.28 -15.80 -11.83
CA ILE A 39 -8.11 -15.56 -10.63
C ILE A 39 -7.22 -15.00 -9.52
N ARG A 40 -6.07 -15.64 -9.30
CA ARG A 40 -5.09 -15.18 -8.31
C ARG A 40 -4.54 -13.81 -8.66
N LEU A 41 -4.20 -13.58 -9.92
CA LEU A 41 -3.71 -12.28 -10.41
C LEU A 41 -4.75 -11.18 -10.18
N THR A 42 -6.02 -11.45 -10.48
CA THR A 42 -7.13 -10.51 -10.25
C THR A 42 -7.29 -10.17 -8.77
N ARG A 43 -7.20 -11.17 -7.88
CA ARG A 43 -7.25 -10.95 -6.43
C ARG A 43 -6.09 -10.09 -5.92
N LEU A 44 -4.87 -10.34 -6.41
CA LEU A 44 -3.70 -9.54 -6.04
C LEU A 44 -3.83 -8.09 -6.52
N LYS A 45 -4.24 -7.88 -7.77
CA LYS A 45 -4.50 -6.54 -8.32
C LYS A 45 -5.57 -5.79 -7.54
N LYS A 46 -6.66 -6.46 -7.12
CA LYS A 46 -7.70 -5.86 -6.29
C LYS A 46 -7.16 -5.42 -4.92
N ARG A 47 -6.37 -6.28 -4.27
CA ARG A 47 -5.72 -5.95 -2.98
C ARG A 47 -4.74 -4.77 -3.12
N LYS A 48 -3.94 -4.76 -4.20
CA LYS A 48 -3.04 -3.65 -4.53
C LYS A 48 -3.80 -2.33 -4.67
N LEU A 49 -4.94 -2.33 -5.37
CA LEU A 49 -5.78 -1.14 -5.51
C LEU A 49 -6.29 -0.64 -4.15
N THR A 50 -6.79 -1.53 -3.29
CA THR A 50 -7.26 -1.16 -1.95
C THR A 50 -6.15 -0.57 -1.08
N LEU A 51 -4.92 -1.08 -1.18
CA LEU A 51 -3.77 -0.50 -0.47
C LEU A 51 -3.41 0.86 -1.03
N LYS A 52 -3.40 1.04 -2.36
CA LYS A 52 -3.18 2.34 -2.99
C LYS A 52 -4.17 3.39 -2.49
N ASP A 53 -5.46 3.05 -2.43
CA ASP A 53 -6.50 3.96 -1.93
C ASP A 53 -6.31 4.27 -0.45
N SER A 54 -5.89 3.28 0.35
CA SER A 54 -5.61 3.45 1.78
C SER A 54 -4.39 4.33 2.03
N ILE A 55 -3.33 4.17 1.22
CA ILE A 55 -2.14 5.03 1.21
C ILE A 55 -2.55 6.46 0.88
N ALA A 56 -3.28 6.67 -0.22
CA ALA A 56 -3.70 8.01 -0.64
C ALA A 56 -4.56 8.70 0.43
N ARG A 57 -5.47 7.96 1.11
CA ARG A 57 -6.27 8.49 2.21
C ARG A 57 -5.41 8.87 3.42
N LEU A 58 -4.43 8.05 3.79
CA LEU A 58 -3.53 8.34 4.92
C LEU A 58 -2.57 9.49 4.60
N GLU A 59 -2.04 9.55 3.37
CA GLU A 59 -1.27 10.70 2.88
C GLU A 59 -2.10 11.97 2.93
N SER A 60 -3.36 11.93 2.48
CA SER A 60 -4.28 13.08 2.55
C SER A 60 -4.61 13.51 3.98
N GLN A 61 -4.46 12.64 4.98
CA GLN A 61 -4.61 12.97 6.41
C GLN A 61 -3.32 13.50 7.05
N LEU A 62 -2.16 13.20 6.45
CA LEU A 62 -0.84 13.69 6.89
C LEU A 62 -0.45 15.01 6.21
N ILE A 63 -0.87 15.25 4.97
CA ILE A 63 -0.66 16.49 4.22
C ILE A 63 -1.37 17.75 4.81
N PRO A 64 -2.46 17.70 5.60
CA PRO A 64 -3.02 18.90 6.23
C PRO A 64 -2.02 19.63 7.12
N ASP A 65 -1.05 18.91 7.70
CA ASP A 65 0.01 19.47 8.55
C ASP A 65 1.24 20.00 7.78
N LEU A 66 1.36 19.71 6.47
CA LEU A 66 2.54 20.11 5.67
C LEU A 66 2.41 21.49 5.00
N ASN A 67 1.22 22.12 5.09
CA ASN A 67 0.94 23.43 4.48
C ASN A 67 0.65 24.55 5.52
N ALA A 68 1.07 24.39 6.79
CA ALA A 68 0.96 25.42 7.83
C ALA A 68 2.25 26.24 7.97
#